data_AF-A0A3S4IHQ5-F1
#
_entry.id   AF-A0A3S4IHQ5-F1
#
_cell.length_a   1.000
_cell.length_b   1.000
_cell.length_c   1.000
_cell.angle_alpha   90.00
_cell.angle_beta   90.00
_cell.angle_gamma   90.00
#
_symmetry.space_group_name_H-M   'P 1'
#
loop_
_entity.id
_entity.type
_entity.pdbx_description
1 polymer ?
#
loop_
_entity_poly.entity_id
_entity_poly.type
_entity_poly.pdbx_seq_one_letter_code
_entity_poly.pdbx_strand_id
1 'polypeptide(L)'
;MESPVADLVRRYPIKSENVIAHIRKATQGEVNLANTHPFMREMWGQYWIFAHNGNLESFHPEAGEHYRAVGTTDSERAFCHLLEKLRAKWAEPPEAEALFEEVARLAAEISARGVFNFMLSNGEALFVHCSTHLHYIIRRAPFNTAHLVDDDVSVDFSTVTTPRDQVAMIATQPLTDNEAWTALSPAN
;
A
#
# COMPACT_ATOMS: atom_id res chain seq x y z
N MET A 1 15.10 7.12 -21.00
CA MET A 1 13.83 7.79 -21.33
C MET A 1 13.55 8.76 -20.19
N GLU A 2 13.51 10.07 -20.43
CA GLU A 2 13.25 11.07 -19.37
C GLU A 2 11.77 11.05 -18.99
N SER A 3 11.47 10.78 -17.71
CA SER A 3 10.11 10.79 -17.18
C SER A 3 9.88 12.09 -16.41
N PRO A 4 8.96 12.96 -16.84
CA PRO A 4 8.65 14.21 -16.12
C PRO A 4 8.25 13.98 -14.66
N VAL A 5 7.67 12.81 -14.35
CA VAL A 5 7.34 12.41 -12.97
C VAL A 5 8.60 12.07 -12.18
N ALA A 6 9.54 11.34 -12.78
CA ALA A 6 10.82 11.03 -12.13
C ALA A 6 11.62 12.31 -11.86
N ASP A 7 11.60 13.27 -12.78
CA ASP A 7 12.27 14.57 -12.61
C ASP A 7 11.61 15.42 -11.52
N LEU A 8 10.28 15.39 -11.42
CA LEU A 8 9.56 16.05 -10.33
C LEU A 8 9.95 15.47 -8.97
N VAL A 9 9.95 14.14 -8.83
CA VAL A 9 10.35 13.45 -7.58
C VAL A 9 11.81 13.73 -7.24
N ARG A 10 12.72 13.77 -8.23
CA ARG A 10 14.12 14.14 -8.01
C ARG A 10 14.31 15.57 -7.50
N ARG A 11 13.48 16.50 -7.97
CA ARG A 11 13.57 17.93 -7.59
C ARG A 11 12.92 18.24 -6.24
N TYR A 12 12.02 17.37 -5.76
CA TYR A 12 11.36 17.51 -4.47
C TYR A 12 11.75 16.36 -3.55
N PRO A 13 12.76 16.53 -2.66
CA PRO A 13 13.12 15.51 -1.69
C PRO A 13 11.95 15.30 -0.71
N ILE A 14 11.15 14.26 -0.95
CA ILE A 14 10.05 13.84 -0.07
C ILE A 14 10.68 13.10 1.11
N LYS A 15 10.64 13.71 2.31
CA LYS A 15 10.84 12.99 3.58
C LYS A 15 9.46 12.74 4.19
N SER A 16 9.10 11.48 4.32
CA SER A 16 7.87 11.02 4.97
C SER A 16 8.17 9.76 5.76
N GLU A 17 7.50 9.58 6.89
CA GLU A 17 7.60 8.36 7.70
C GLU A 17 6.87 7.19 7.03
N ASN A 18 5.85 7.48 6.22
CA ASN A 18 5.10 6.50 5.42
C ASN A 18 5.06 6.93 3.96
N VAL A 19 5.54 6.08 3.05
CA VAL A 19 5.48 6.28 1.59
C VAL A 19 4.89 5.05 0.95
N ILE A 20 3.74 5.21 0.27
CA ILE A 20 3.13 4.16 -0.54
C ILE A 20 3.23 4.57 -2.00
N ALA A 21 3.93 3.76 -2.79
CA ALA A 21 3.99 3.88 -4.24
C ALA A 21 3.41 2.63 -4.88
N HIS A 22 2.71 2.80 -6.01
CA HIS A 22 2.16 1.68 -6.77
C HIS A 22 2.34 1.93 -8.27
N ILE A 23 3.07 1.03 -8.93
CA ILE A 23 3.23 1.05 -10.38
C ILE A 23 2.18 0.11 -10.97
N ARG A 24 1.14 0.68 -11.58
CA ARG A 24 -0.01 -0.08 -12.09
C ARG A 24 0.29 -0.65 -13.49
N LYS A 25 0.05 -1.95 -13.66
CA LYS A 25 -0.24 -2.59 -14.96
C LYS A 25 -1.76 -2.80 -15.04
N ALA A 26 -2.47 -2.05 -15.88
CA ALA A 26 -3.93 -2.02 -15.87
C ALA A 26 -4.54 -3.39 -16.27
N THR A 27 -5.19 -4.07 -15.32
CA THR A 27 -5.93 -5.34 -15.51
C THR A 27 -7.44 -5.13 -15.58
N GLN A 28 -7.99 -4.17 -14.82
CA GLN A 28 -9.40 -3.77 -14.83
C GLN A 28 -9.58 -2.25 -14.88
N GLY A 29 -10.64 -1.80 -15.56
CA GLY A 29 -11.03 -0.38 -15.69
C GLY A 29 -10.21 0.38 -16.74
N GLU A 30 -10.78 1.48 -17.25
CA GLU A 30 -10.09 2.34 -18.21
C GLU A 30 -8.79 2.91 -17.62
N VAL A 31 -7.83 3.18 -18.51
CA VAL A 31 -6.56 3.83 -18.14
C VAL A 31 -6.84 5.33 -17.98
N ASN A 32 -7.24 5.71 -16.76
CA ASN A 32 -7.47 7.10 -16.37
C ASN A 32 -6.97 7.35 -14.94
N LEU A 33 -6.90 8.63 -14.57
CA LEU A 33 -6.38 9.05 -13.26
C LEU A 33 -7.24 8.53 -12.10
N ALA A 34 -8.57 8.52 -12.26
CA ALA A 34 -9.51 8.05 -11.24
C ALA A 34 -9.35 6.55 -10.93
N ASN A 35 -8.76 5.76 -11.84
CA ASN A 35 -8.50 4.33 -11.67
C ASN A 35 -7.04 4.05 -11.24
N THR A 36 -6.25 5.07 -10.89
CA THR A 36 -4.83 4.92 -10.57
C THR A 36 -4.60 4.99 -9.07
N HIS A 37 -4.02 3.92 -8.52
CA HIS A 37 -3.54 3.89 -7.13
C HIS A 37 -2.39 4.89 -6.89
N PRO A 38 -2.14 5.29 -5.63
CA PRO A 38 -2.94 4.97 -4.45
C PRO A 38 -4.23 5.78 -4.38
N PHE A 39 -5.28 5.19 -3.82
CA PHE A 39 -6.52 5.90 -3.51
C PHE A 39 -6.38 6.62 -2.17
N MET A 40 -7.03 7.78 -2.04
CA MET A 40 -7.03 8.56 -0.81
C MET A 40 -8.46 8.96 -0.42
N ARG A 41 -8.79 8.83 0.87
CA ARG A 41 -10.02 9.36 1.47
C ARG A 41 -9.74 9.89 2.88
N GLU A 42 -10.53 10.85 3.32
CA GLU A 42 -10.48 11.33 4.70
C GLU A 42 -11.38 10.43 5.57
N MET A 43 -10.87 9.99 6.71
CA MET A 43 -11.65 9.36 7.77
C MET A 43 -11.09 9.74 9.13
N TRP A 44 -11.98 10.15 10.05
CA TRP A 44 -11.62 10.53 11.43
C TRP A 44 -10.55 11.64 11.51
N GLY A 45 -10.60 12.60 10.59
CA GLY A 45 -9.62 13.69 10.49
C GLY A 45 -8.27 13.28 9.90
N GLN A 46 -8.12 12.03 9.44
CA GLN A 46 -6.86 11.49 8.91
C GLN A 46 -7.00 11.16 7.42
N TYR A 47 -5.90 11.31 6.66
CA TYR A 47 -5.84 10.83 5.28
C TYR A 47 -5.51 9.36 5.24
N TRP A 48 -6.46 8.57 4.77
CA TRP A 48 -6.29 7.14 4.53
C TRP A 48 -5.88 6.91 3.09
N ILE A 49 -4.77 6.19 2.91
CA ILE A 49 -4.15 5.90 1.63
C ILE A 49 -4.16 4.39 1.41
N PHE A 50 -4.58 3.95 0.23
CA PHE A 50 -4.74 2.54 -0.10
C PHE A 50 -4.16 2.17 -1.46
N ALA A 51 -3.34 1.13 -1.50
CA ALA A 51 -2.83 0.51 -2.71
C ALA A 51 -3.13 -0.99 -2.70
N HIS A 52 -3.72 -1.50 -3.78
CA HIS A 52 -4.11 -2.90 -3.91
C HIS A 52 -3.49 -3.52 -5.15
N ASN A 53 -2.88 -4.68 -4.97
CA ASN A 53 -2.35 -5.54 -6.01
C ASN A 53 -3.13 -6.86 -6.02
N GLY A 54 -3.96 -7.04 -7.03
CA GLY A 54 -4.82 -8.20 -7.12
C GLY A 54 -6.01 -7.95 -8.02
N ASN A 55 -7.00 -8.83 -7.90
CA ASN A 55 -8.21 -8.80 -8.69
C ASN A 55 -9.33 -9.46 -7.89
N LEU A 56 -10.39 -8.71 -7.63
CA LEU A 56 -11.58 -9.19 -6.93
C LEU A 56 -12.70 -9.44 -7.94
N GLU A 57 -13.14 -10.70 -8.04
CA GLU A 57 -14.14 -11.11 -9.01
C GLU A 57 -15.54 -10.66 -8.58
N SER A 58 -16.24 -9.96 -9.48
CA SER A 58 -17.62 -9.48 -9.27
C SER A 58 -17.82 -8.74 -7.93
N PHE A 59 -16.79 -8.03 -7.46
CA PHE A 59 -16.84 -7.35 -6.17
C PHE A 59 -17.66 -6.06 -6.27
N HIS A 60 -18.93 -6.16 -5.88
CA HIS A 60 -19.91 -5.08 -5.87
C HIS A 60 -20.56 -5.00 -4.48
N PRO A 61 -19.85 -4.46 -3.48
CA PRO A 61 -20.43 -4.25 -2.16
C PRO A 61 -21.59 -3.25 -2.24
N GLU A 62 -22.51 -3.33 -1.28
CA GLU A 62 -23.58 -2.35 -1.13
C GLU A 62 -22.98 -0.94 -0.95
N ALA A 63 -23.64 0.06 -1.51
CA ALA A 63 -23.23 1.44 -1.37
C ALA A 63 -23.37 1.88 0.09
N GLY A 64 -22.29 2.39 0.67
CA GLY A 64 -22.32 2.98 1.99
C GLY A 64 -22.78 4.43 1.99
N GLU A 65 -22.72 5.04 3.18
CA GLU A 65 -23.22 6.40 3.41
C GLU A 65 -22.19 7.47 3.03
N HIS A 66 -20.92 7.23 3.35
CA HIS A 66 -19.85 8.22 3.40
C HIS A 66 -18.88 8.16 2.22
N TYR A 67 -18.57 6.96 1.72
CA TYR A 67 -17.51 6.72 0.75
C TYR A 67 -18.04 6.12 -0.54
N ARG A 68 -17.71 6.78 -1.64
CA ARG A 68 -18.04 6.33 -3.00
C ARG A 68 -16.77 6.25 -3.84
N ALA A 69 -16.68 5.19 -4.63
CA ALA A 69 -15.67 5.08 -5.66
C ALA A 69 -15.93 6.15 -6.73
N VAL A 70 -14.87 6.85 -7.15
CA VAL A 70 -14.94 7.84 -8.25
C VAL A 70 -14.67 7.14 -9.58
N GLY A 71 -13.71 6.23 -9.59
CA GLY A 71 -13.40 5.35 -10.70
C GLY A 71 -14.27 4.09 -10.72
N THR A 72 -13.83 3.13 -11.52
CA THR A 72 -14.56 1.90 -11.84
C THR A 72 -13.82 0.64 -11.39
N THR A 73 -12.69 0.77 -10.70
CA THR A 73 -11.90 -0.38 -10.24
C THR A 73 -12.57 -1.10 -9.08
N ASP A 74 -12.40 -2.41 -9.04
CA ASP A 74 -12.66 -3.25 -7.86
C ASP A 74 -11.87 -2.77 -6.63
N SER A 75 -10.64 -2.32 -6.87
CA SER A 75 -9.72 -1.83 -5.85
C SER A 75 -10.27 -0.64 -5.08
N GLU A 76 -10.81 0.38 -5.76
CA GLU A 76 -11.40 1.55 -5.11
C GLU A 76 -12.70 1.19 -4.38
N ARG A 77 -13.50 0.26 -4.94
CA ARG A 77 -14.70 -0.26 -4.27
C ARG A 77 -14.34 -0.98 -2.98
N ALA A 78 -13.29 -1.81 -2.98
CA ALA A 78 -12.79 -2.48 -1.78
C ALA A 78 -12.31 -1.49 -0.74
N PHE A 79 -11.60 -0.44 -1.16
CA PHE A 79 -11.18 0.62 -0.25
C PHE A 79 -12.36 1.34 0.39
N CYS A 80 -13.34 1.79 -0.40
CA CYS A 80 -14.54 2.45 0.12
C CYS A 80 -15.30 1.51 1.07
N HIS A 81 -15.47 0.25 0.71
CA HIS A 81 -16.14 -0.75 1.55
C HIS A 81 -15.44 -0.96 2.89
N LEU A 82 -14.11 -1.05 2.89
CA LEU A 82 -13.32 -1.19 4.11
C LEU A 82 -13.53 0.01 5.04
N LEU A 83 -13.46 1.23 4.52
CA LEU A 83 -13.69 2.44 5.32
C LEU A 83 -15.14 2.55 5.83
N GLU A 84 -16.13 2.16 5.03
CA GLU A 84 -17.54 2.11 5.46
C GLU A 84 -17.73 1.18 6.64
N LYS A 85 -17.16 -0.04 6.56
CA LYS A 85 -17.29 -1.02 7.65
C LYS A 85 -16.62 -0.55 8.93
N LEU A 86 -15.46 0.11 8.84
CA LEU A 86 -14.78 0.70 9.99
C LEU A 86 -15.62 1.82 10.63
N ARG A 87 -16.13 2.76 9.82
CA ARG A 87 -16.93 3.89 10.32
C ARG A 87 -18.30 3.46 10.85
N ALA A 88 -18.90 2.43 10.27
CA ALA A 88 -20.15 1.85 10.77
C ALA A 88 -19.97 1.17 12.14
N LYS A 89 -18.77 0.62 12.41
CA LYS A 89 -18.44 -0.01 13.69
C LYS A 89 -18.05 1.01 14.75
N TRP A 90 -17.33 2.07 14.37
CA TRP A 90 -16.87 3.11 15.29
C TRP A 90 -17.05 4.52 14.73
N ALA A 91 -17.67 5.40 15.52
CA ALA A 91 -17.81 6.81 15.16
C ALA A 91 -16.46 7.56 15.16
N GLU A 92 -15.52 7.13 16.01
CA GLU A 92 -14.19 7.69 16.23
C GLU A 92 -13.15 6.56 16.19
N PRO A 93 -11.85 6.84 15.97
CA PRO A 93 -10.84 5.79 15.81
C PRO A 93 -10.74 4.96 17.10
N PRO A 94 -10.78 3.62 17.00
CA PRO A 94 -10.54 2.76 18.15
C PRO A 94 -9.04 2.68 18.47
N GLU A 95 -8.69 2.00 19.57
CA GLU A 95 -7.31 1.63 19.87
C GLU A 95 -6.69 0.81 18.72
N ALA A 96 -5.37 0.94 18.57
CA ALA A 96 -4.63 0.39 17.43
C ALA A 96 -4.87 -1.12 17.27
N GLU A 97 -4.80 -1.91 18.34
CA GLU A 97 -4.99 -3.36 18.29
C GLU A 97 -6.37 -3.74 17.73
N ALA A 98 -7.44 -3.07 18.19
CA ALA A 98 -8.80 -3.32 17.72
C ALA A 98 -8.97 -2.93 16.24
N LEU A 99 -8.29 -1.87 15.81
CA LEU A 99 -8.26 -1.46 14.40
C LEU A 99 -7.55 -2.51 13.54
N PHE A 100 -6.39 -3.00 13.97
CA PHE A 100 -5.63 -4.05 13.28
C PHE A 100 -6.45 -5.34 13.13
N GLU A 101 -7.10 -5.79 14.21
CA GLU A 101 -7.94 -6.98 14.19
C GLU A 101 -9.12 -6.84 13.21
N GLU A 102 -9.79 -5.69 13.21
CA GLU A 102 -10.93 -5.48 12.32
C GLU A 102 -10.51 -5.34 10.86
N VAL A 103 -9.41 -4.64 10.57
CA VAL A 103 -8.85 -4.56 9.22
C VAL A 103 -8.46 -5.96 8.73
N ALA A 104 -7.84 -6.78 9.57
CA ALA A 104 -7.50 -8.16 9.21
C ALA A 104 -8.75 -9.02 8.94
N ARG A 105 -9.79 -8.89 9.78
CA ARG A 105 -11.08 -9.58 9.59
C ARG A 105 -11.75 -9.19 8.27
N LEU A 106 -11.80 -7.89 7.96
CA LEU A 106 -12.38 -7.37 6.72
C LEU A 106 -11.55 -7.79 5.50
N ALA A 107 -10.22 -7.79 5.61
CA ALA A 107 -9.34 -8.24 4.56
C ALA A 107 -9.58 -9.71 4.21
N ALA A 108 -9.76 -10.58 5.21
CA ALA A 108 -10.10 -11.98 5.01
C ALA A 108 -11.48 -12.17 4.35
N GLU A 109 -12.47 -11.33 4.69
CA GLU A 109 -13.79 -11.35 4.05
C GLU A 109 -13.71 -10.96 2.56
N ILE A 110 -12.93 -9.92 2.24
CA ILE A 110 -12.77 -9.44 0.87
C ILE A 110 -11.92 -10.41 0.04
N SER A 111 -10.87 -11.00 0.62
CA SER A 111 -9.98 -11.94 -0.07
C SER A 111 -10.67 -13.25 -0.49
N ALA A 112 -11.83 -13.57 0.11
CA ALA A 112 -12.69 -14.65 -0.37
C ALA A 112 -13.21 -14.41 -1.81
N ARG A 113 -13.05 -13.20 -2.36
CA ARG A 113 -13.44 -12.82 -3.73
C ARG A 113 -12.28 -12.75 -4.71
N GLY A 114 -11.04 -13.04 -4.28
CA GLY A 114 -9.88 -13.06 -5.16
C GLY A 114 -8.59 -12.64 -4.46
N VAL A 115 -7.55 -12.38 -5.26
CA VAL A 115 -6.26 -11.91 -4.72
C VAL A 115 -6.44 -10.50 -4.17
N PHE A 116 -6.12 -10.29 -2.91
CA PHE A 116 -6.33 -9.01 -2.21
C PHE A 116 -5.09 -8.50 -1.47
N ASN A 117 -3.91 -8.48 -2.12
CA ASN A 117 -2.73 -7.92 -1.47
C ASN A 117 -2.88 -6.40 -1.38
N PHE A 118 -2.77 -5.80 -0.19
CA PHE A 118 -2.88 -4.34 -0.07
C PHE A 118 -1.95 -3.74 0.98
N MET A 119 -1.70 -2.45 0.79
CA MET A 119 -1.16 -1.54 1.79
C MET A 119 -2.20 -0.48 2.09
N LEU A 120 -2.45 -0.25 3.38
CA LEU A 120 -3.36 0.78 3.88
C LEU A 120 -2.62 1.59 4.94
N SER A 121 -2.74 2.92 4.93
CA SER A 121 -2.14 3.76 5.97
C SER A 121 -3.02 4.96 6.26
N ASN A 122 -3.07 5.37 7.53
CA ASN A 122 -3.68 6.63 7.98
C ASN A 122 -2.63 7.72 8.30
N GLY A 123 -1.36 7.48 7.94
CA GLY A 123 -0.23 8.34 8.27
C GLY A 123 0.52 7.94 9.56
N GLU A 124 -0.15 7.29 10.50
CA GLU A 124 0.44 6.84 11.77
C GLU A 124 0.81 5.35 11.74
N ALA A 125 -0.05 4.53 11.14
CA ALA A 125 0.16 3.10 10.99
C ALA A 125 0.19 2.68 9.52
N LEU A 126 0.90 1.59 9.23
CA LEU A 126 0.89 0.90 7.94
C LEU A 126 0.35 -0.52 8.14
N PHE A 127 -0.76 -0.83 7.49
CA PHE A 127 -1.37 -2.14 7.43
C PHE A 127 -0.98 -2.80 6.11
N VAL A 128 -0.63 -4.08 6.19
CA VAL A 128 -0.21 -4.86 5.04
C VAL A 128 -0.94 -6.19 5.08
N HIS A 129 -1.74 -6.46 4.05
CA HIS A 129 -2.37 -7.76 3.88
C HIS A 129 -1.75 -8.49 2.70
N CYS A 130 -1.38 -9.75 2.91
CA CYS A 130 -0.89 -10.65 1.89
C CYS A 130 -1.90 -11.78 1.71
N SER A 131 -2.44 -11.94 0.50
CA SER A 131 -3.25 -13.12 0.13
C SER A 131 -2.48 -14.08 -0.79
N THR A 132 -1.35 -13.64 -1.35
CA THR A 132 -0.50 -14.44 -2.26
C THR A 132 0.98 -14.29 -1.92
N HIS A 133 1.71 -13.45 -2.65
CA HIS A 133 3.13 -13.23 -2.48
C HIS A 133 3.40 -11.73 -2.30
N LEU A 134 3.88 -11.38 -1.11
CA LEU A 134 4.53 -10.12 -0.83
C LEU A 134 5.87 -10.42 -0.18
N HIS A 135 6.82 -9.53 -0.36
CA HIS A 135 8.13 -9.57 0.24
C HIS A 135 8.35 -8.24 0.94
N TYR A 136 9.03 -8.29 2.08
CA TYR A 136 9.47 -7.07 2.75
C TYR A 136 10.93 -7.16 3.15
N ILE A 137 11.54 -5.98 3.27
CA ILE A 137 12.86 -5.80 3.84
C ILE A 137 12.78 -4.66 4.84
N ILE A 138 13.46 -4.82 5.97
CA ILE A 138 13.66 -3.75 6.95
C ILE A 138 15.13 -3.36 6.91
N ARG A 139 15.44 -2.20 6.36
CA ARG A 139 16.78 -1.61 6.40
C ARG A 139 16.96 -0.85 7.70
N ARG A 140 18.07 -1.12 8.38
CA ARG A 140 18.51 -0.44 9.60
C ARG A 140 19.99 -0.11 9.44
N ALA A 141 20.48 0.86 10.21
CA ALA A 141 21.90 1.15 10.25
C ALA A 141 22.71 -0.08 10.75
N PRO A 142 23.93 -0.33 10.22
CA PRO A 142 24.58 0.43 9.14
C PRO A 142 23.92 0.16 7.78
N PHE A 143 23.60 1.22 7.05
CA PHE A 143 22.99 1.13 5.73
C PHE A 143 24.05 0.74 4.69
N ASN A 144 23.71 -0.23 3.85
CA ASN A 144 24.56 -0.70 2.75
C ASN A 144 24.04 -0.17 1.41
N THR A 145 24.87 -0.31 0.38
CA THR A 145 24.47 -0.08 -1.01
C THR A 145 23.49 -1.17 -1.46
N ALA A 146 22.31 -0.77 -1.89
CA ALA A 146 21.31 -1.68 -2.44
C ALA A 146 21.44 -1.72 -3.97
N HIS A 147 21.49 -2.91 -4.54
CA HIS A 147 21.60 -3.13 -5.98
C HIS A 147 20.24 -3.50 -6.57
N LEU A 148 19.66 -2.65 -7.41
CA LEU A 148 18.33 -2.85 -7.97
C LEU A 148 18.37 -3.87 -9.12
N VAL A 149 17.46 -4.84 -9.09
CA VAL A 149 17.38 -5.94 -10.06
C VAL A 149 17.06 -5.47 -11.48
N ASP A 150 16.20 -4.45 -11.62
CA ASP A 150 15.61 -4.10 -12.92
C ASP A 150 16.48 -3.19 -13.80
N ASP A 151 17.37 -2.38 -13.23
CA ASP A 151 18.04 -1.29 -13.96
C ASP A 151 19.58 -1.23 -13.76
N ASP A 152 20.22 -2.22 -13.11
CA ASP A 152 21.67 -2.22 -12.78
C ASP A 152 22.10 -0.92 -12.06
N VAL A 153 21.17 -0.35 -11.28
CA VAL A 153 21.33 0.89 -10.52
C VAL A 153 21.56 0.55 -9.06
N SER A 154 22.64 1.09 -8.50
CA SER A 154 22.94 1.00 -7.07
C SER A 154 22.52 2.27 -6.34
N VAL A 155 21.85 2.12 -5.19
CA VAL A 155 21.52 3.23 -4.29
C VAL A 155 22.26 3.04 -2.97
N ASP A 156 23.15 3.98 -2.63
CA ASP A 156 23.80 4.01 -1.33
C ASP A 156 22.89 4.68 -0.29
N PHE A 157 22.22 3.86 0.51
CA PHE A 157 21.29 4.33 1.53
C PHE A 157 21.97 5.11 2.66
N SER A 158 23.27 4.92 2.91
CA SER A 158 24.01 5.66 3.95
C SER A 158 24.08 7.16 3.66
N THR A 159 23.94 7.55 2.40
CA THR A 159 23.99 8.96 1.96
C THR A 159 22.69 9.72 2.19
N VAL A 160 21.58 9.01 2.44
CA VAL A 160 20.22 9.59 2.54
C VAL A 160 19.51 9.25 3.87
N THR A 161 20.17 8.52 4.77
CA THR A 161 19.62 8.07 6.05
C THR A 161 20.52 8.45 7.23
N THR A 162 19.99 8.35 8.45
CA THR A 162 20.71 8.52 9.71
C THR A 162 20.82 7.19 10.47
N PRO A 163 21.75 7.04 11.43
CA PRO A 163 21.85 5.81 12.25
C PRO A 163 20.59 5.44 13.04
N ARG A 164 19.60 6.34 13.14
CA ARG A 164 18.33 6.10 13.83
C ARG A 164 17.21 5.71 12.87
N ASP A 165 17.44 5.79 11.57
CA ASP A 165 16.41 5.51 10.57
C ASP A 165 16.17 4.01 10.48
N GLN A 166 14.91 3.65 10.27
CA GLN A 166 14.49 2.30 9.93
C GLN A 166 13.54 2.42 8.74
N VAL A 167 13.88 1.78 7.62
CA VAL A 167 13.10 1.86 6.38
C VAL A 167 12.57 0.48 6.06
N ALA A 168 11.24 0.32 6.12
CA ALA A 168 10.57 -0.88 5.63
C ALA A 168 10.20 -0.67 4.15
N MET A 169 10.55 -1.61 3.28
CA MET A 169 10.03 -1.67 1.92
C MET A 169 9.24 -2.95 1.73
N ILE A 170 8.14 -2.85 0.99
CA ILE A 170 7.24 -3.97 0.70
C ILE A 170 6.99 -3.99 -0.80
N ALA A 171 7.17 -5.14 -1.41
CA ALA A 171 7.02 -5.33 -2.86
C ALA A 171 6.48 -6.72 -3.16
N THR A 172 5.90 -6.93 -4.35
CA THR A 172 5.44 -8.25 -4.79
C THR A 172 6.59 -9.22 -5.02
N GLN A 173 7.76 -8.71 -5.42
CA GLN A 173 9.00 -9.45 -5.58
C GLN A 173 10.18 -8.67 -4.99
N PRO A 174 11.26 -9.34 -4.54
CA PRO A 174 12.49 -8.67 -4.13
C PRO A 174 13.00 -7.72 -5.22
N LEU A 175 13.22 -6.46 -4.85
CA LEU A 175 13.71 -5.42 -5.77
C LEU A 175 15.24 -5.38 -5.85
N THR A 176 15.93 -6.11 -4.96
CA THR A 176 17.39 -6.12 -4.85
C THR A 176 17.89 -7.55 -4.73
N ASP A 177 19.05 -7.84 -5.34
CA ASP A 177 19.67 -9.17 -5.37
C ASP A 177 20.78 -9.36 -4.33
N ASN A 178 21.22 -8.27 -3.71
CA ASN A 178 22.29 -8.24 -2.72
C ASN A 178 21.77 -8.04 -1.27
N GLU A 179 20.46 -8.13 -1.06
CA GLU A 179 19.82 -7.99 0.26
C GLU A 179 18.87 -9.16 0.56
N ALA A 180 18.69 -9.47 1.85
CA ALA A 180 17.81 -10.53 2.30
C ALA A 180 16.37 -10.02 2.48
N TRP A 181 15.51 -10.36 1.52
CA TRP A 181 14.07 -10.11 1.60
C TRP A 181 13.36 -11.23 2.35
N THR A 182 12.40 -10.87 3.20
CA THR A 182 11.53 -11.83 3.88
C THR A 182 10.21 -11.95 3.14
N ALA A 183 9.82 -13.17 2.77
CA ALA A 183 8.51 -13.44 2.20
C ALA A 183 7.42 -13.32 3.29
N LEU A 184 6.34 -12.61 2.98
CA LEU A 184 5.09 -12.62 3.74
C LEU A 184 4.27 -13.80 3.28
N SER A 185 4.01 -14.73 4.20
CA SER A 185 3.03 -15.79 3.97
C SER A 185 1.61 -15.22 4.04
N PRO A 186 0.65 -15.77 3.27
CA PRO A 186 -0.75 -15.45 3.44
C PRO A 186 -1.18 -15.63 4.90
N ALA A 187 -1.98 -14.71 5.42
CA ALA A 187 -2.61 -14.90 6.73
C ALA A 187 -3.57 -16.11 6.63
N ASN A 188 -3.42 -17.08 7.55
CA ASN A 188 -4.33 -18.21 7.68
C ASN A 188 -5.70 -17.78 8.20
#